data_AF-A0AB38BFB6-F1
#
_entry.id   AF-A0AB38BFB6-F1
#
_cell.length_a   1.000
_cell.length_b   1.000
_cell.length_c   1.000
_cell.angle_alpha   90.00
_cell.angle_beta   90.00
_cell.angle_gamma   90.00
#
_symmetry.space_group_name_H-M   'P 1'
#
loop_
_entity.id
_entity.type
_entity.pdbx_description
1 polymer ?
#
loop_
_entity_poly.entity_id
_entity_poly.type
_entity_poly.pdbx_seq_one_letter_code
_entity_poly.pdbx_strand_id
1 'polypeptide(L)'
;MNTIKKTLKNKNGFTLMEMVLVLFIISVLMLMIIPNVANTKKSVETKGTDALAVVVQTQADMYELDTGTEAANFAELKAGGYLSDNQVTQATAKLTIAGGNVSKIE
;
A
#
# COMPACT_ATOMS: atom_id res chain seq x y z
N MET A 1 -33.19 67.12 -9.54
CA MET A 1 -31.76 67.20 -9.17
C MET A 1 -31.52 66.32 -7.96
N ASN A 2 -30.52 65.44 -8.01
CA ASN A 2 -29.82 64.74 -6.90
C ASN A 2 -29.74 63.20 -7.00
N THR A 3 -28.83 62.80 -7.91
CA THR A 3 -27.69 61.90 -7.71
C THR A 3 -27.91 60.57 -6.99
N ILE A 4 -28.19 59.54 -7.79
CA ILE A 4 -28.07 58.12 -7.44
C ILE A 4 -26.59 57.83 -7.15
N LYS A 5 -26.23 57.71 -5.86
CA LYS A 5 -24.87 57.29 -5.43
C LYS A 5 -24.62 55.85 -5.87
N LYS A 6 -23.84 55.69 -6.94
CA LYS A 6 -23.33 54.41 -7.43
C LYS A 6 -22.25 53.90 -6.47
N THR A 7 -22.63 53.04 -5.51
CA THR A 7 -21.68 52.27 -4.69
C THR A 7 -20.84 51.37 -5.59
N LEU A 8 -19.55 51.69 -5.73
CA LEU A 8 -18.56 50.81 -6.36
C LEU A 8 -18.41 49.56 -5.48
N LYS A 9 -19.04 48.46 -5.88
CA LYS A 9 -18.77 47.13 -5.31
C LYS A 9 -17.31 46.76 -5.65
N ASN A 10 -16.44 46.89 -4.66
CA ASN A 10 -15.04 46.49 -4.73
C ASN A 10 -14.95 44.96 -4.84
N LYS A 11 -14.76 44.41 -6.04
CA LYS A 11 -14.50 42.99 -6.26
C LYS A 11 -12.98 42.75 -6.27
N ASN A 12 -12.32 42.93 -5.13
CA ASN A 12 -10.87 42.74 -4.98
C ASN A 12 -10.58 41.44 -4.21
N GLY A 13 -10.57 40.30 -4.88
CA GLY A 13 -10.21 39.03 -4.23
C GLY A 13 -10.18 37.81 -5.15
N PHE A 14 -9.97 38.01 -6.44
CA PHE A 14 -9.82 36.92 -7.40
C PHE A 14 -8.88 37.35 -8.53
N THR A 15 -7.73 37.92 -8.16
CA THR A 15 -6.68 38.21 -9.14
C THR A 15 -5.96 36.93 -9.52
N LEU A 16 -5.35 36.92 -10.71
CA LEU A 16 -4.48 35.82 -11.13
C LEU A 16 -3.31 35.62 -10.16
N MET A 17 -2.77 36.72 -9.60
CA MET A 17 -1.68 36.70 -8.63
C MET A 17 -2.04 35.92 -7.37
N GLU A 18 -3.26 36.07 -6.85
CA GLU A 18 -3.72 35.31 -5.68
C GLU A 18 -3.85 33.82 -5.99
N MET A 19 -4.36 33.44 -7.17
CA MET A 19 -4.41 32.04 -7.57
C MET A 19 -3.03 31.43 -7.80
N VAL A 20 -2.07 32.19 -8.35
CA VAL A 20 -0.68 31.75 -8.52
C VAL A 20 -0.01 31.47 -7.18
N LEU A 21 -0.18 32.37 -6.20
CA LEU A 21 0.39 32.19 -4.86
C LEU A 21 -0.24 30.99 -4.14
N VAL A 22 -1.55 30.76 -4.30
CA VAL A 22 -2.24 29.58 -3.75
C VAL A 22 -1.71 28.28 -4.38
N LEU A 23 -1.60 28.20 -5.70
CA LEU A 23 -1.06 27.02 -6.39
C LEU A 23 0.41 26.78 -6.02
N PHE A 24 1.18 27.84 -5.79
CA PHE A 24 2.55 27.75 -5.31
C PHE A 24 2.63 27.11 -3.90
N ILE A 25 1.79 27.55 -2.96
CA ILE A 25 1.76 26.96 -1.62
C ILE A 25 1.30 25.49 -1.69
N ILE A 26 0.23 25.20 -2.46
CA ILE A 26 -0.28 23.83 -2.61
C ILE A 26 0.78 22.91 -3.23
N SER A 27 1.54 23.37 -4.23
CA SER A 27 2.57 22.53 -4.87
C SER A 27 3.69 22.17 -3.90
N VAL A 28 4.15 23.11 -3.07
CA VAL A 28 5.14 22.86 -2.02
C VAL A 28 4.61 21.87 -0.98
N LEU A 29 3.36 22.01 -0.54
CA LEU A 29 2.72 21.06 0.36
C LEU A 29 2.61 19.65 -0.26
N MET A 30 2.20 19.55 -1.53
CA MET A 30 2.11 18.28 -2.25
C MET A 30 3.48 17.59 -2.35
N LEU A 31 4.54 18.34 -2.68
CA LEU A 31 5.90 17.81 -2.75
C LEU A 31 6.39 17.24 -1.41
N MET A 32 5.93 17.77 -0.26
CA MET A 32 6.25 17.21 1.05
C MET A 32 5.38 15.99 1.41
N ILE A 33 4.10 15.99 1.03
CA ILE A 33 3.15 14.92 1.38
C ILE A 33 3.39 13.65 0.56
N ILE A 34 3.56 13.77 -0.76
CA ILE A 34 3.74 12.65 -1.69
C ILE A 34 4.86 11.68 -1.25
N PRO A 35 6.10 12.13 -0.96
CA PRO A 35 7.17 11.22 -0.56
C PRO A 35 6.87 10.51 0.76
N ASN A 36 6.21 11.20 1.70
CA ASN A 36 5.85 10.62 2.99
C ASN A 36 4.80 9.50 2.85
N VAL A 37 3.77 9.73 2.03
CA VAL A 37 2.74 8.72 1.72
C VAL A 37 3.32 7.52 0.97
N ALA A 38 4.18 7.76 -0.03
CA ALA A 38 4.81 6.69 -0.80
C ALA A 38 5.71 5.79 0.08
N ASN A 39 6.51 6.38 0.95
CA ASN A 39 7.36 5.63 1.88
C ASN A 39 6.55 4.83 2.91
N THR A 40 5.45 5.41 3.42
CA THR A 40 4.55 4.71 4.34
C THR A 40 3.90 3.51 3.67
N LYS A 41 3.41 3.66 2.43
CA LYS A 41 2.84 2.55 1.66
C LYS A 41 3.85 1.42 1.47
N LYS A 42 5.08 1.72 1.06
CA LYS A 42 6.14 0.72 0.90
C LYS A 42 6.43 -0.01 2.22
N SER A 43 6.54 0.73 3.33
CA SER A 43 6.78 0.13 4.65
C SER A 43 5.64 -0.81 5.09
N VAL A 44 4.39 -0.40 4.84
CA VAL A 44 3.21 -1.24 5.13
C VAL A 44 3.20 -2.48 4.25
N GLU A 45 3.51 -2.37 2.97
CA GLU A 45 3.61 -3.52 2.06
C GLU A 45 4.70 -4.51 2.47
N THR A 46 5.88 -4.03 2.88
CA THR A 46 6.96 -4.88 3.38
C THR A 46 6.54 -5.60 4.66
N LYS A 47 6.02 -4.87 5.65
CA LYS A 47 5.54 -5.47 6.93
C LYS A 47 4.40 -6.46 6.71
N GLY A 48 3.49 -6.18 5.78
CA GLY A 48 2.41 -7.11 5.42
C GLY A 48 2.95 -8.37 4.76
N THR A 49 3.98 -8.25 3.92
CA THR A 49 4.65 -9.40 3.29
C THR A 49 5.44 -10.22 4.32
N ASP A 50 6.09 -9.57 5.29
CA ASP A 50 6.71 -10.24 6.44
C ASP A 50 5.71 -11.06 7.26
N ALA A 51 4.58 -10.45 7.62
CA ALA A 51 3.54 -11.15 8.36
C ALA A 51 2.96 -12.33 7.56
N LEU A 52 2.76 -12.15 6.24
CA LEU A 52 2.32 -13.23 5.37
C LEU A 52 3.34 -14.38 5.34
N ALA A 53 4.63 -14.08 5.25
CA ALA A 53 5.69 -15.09 5.26
C ALA A 53 5.65 -15.94 6.55
N VAL A 54 5.48 -15.30 7.71
CA VAL A 54 5.34 -16.01 9.00
C VAL A 54 4.11 -16.91 9.00
N VAL A 55 2.95 -16.42 8.57
CA VAL A 55 1.73 -17.23 8.51
C VAL A 55 1.92 -18.44 7.60
N VAL A 56 2.49 -18.23 6.41
CA VAL A 56 2.70 -19.33 5.46
C VAL A 56 3.76 -20.30 5.96
N GLN A 57 4.80 -19.84 6.66
CA GLN A 57 5.78 -20.71 7.30
C GLN A 57 5.09 -21.59 8.34
N THR A 58 4.27 -21.02 9.22
CA THR A 58 3.50 -21.81 10.20
C THR A 58 2.62 -22.85 9.51
N GLN A 59 2.02 -22.52 8.37
CA GLN A 59 1.23 -23.49 7.60
C GLN A 59 2.09 -24.58 6.96
N ALA A 60 3.31 -24.27 6.52
CA ALA A 60 4.26 -25.26 6.05
C ALA A 60 4.75 -26.19 7.17
N ASP A 61 5.03 -25.64 8.34
CA ASP A 61 5.42 -26.40 9.54
C ASP A 61 4.28 -27.34 9.97
N MET A 62 3.02 -26.88 9.92
CA MET A 62 1.85 -27.73 10.21
C MET A 62 1.68 -28.85 9.19
N TYR A 63 1.89 -28.56 7.91
CA TYR A 63 1.88 -29.59 6.87
C TYR A 63 2.94 -30.65 7.14
N GLU A 64 4.18 -30.25 7.45
CA GLU A 64 5.27 -31.17 7.78
C GLU A 64 4.94 -32.02 9.02
N LEU A 65 4.35 -31.41 10.05
CA LEU A 65 3.93 -32.12 11.26
C LEU A 65 2.87 -33.19 10.97
N ASP A 66 1.94 -32.91 10.06
CA ASP A 66 0.82 -33.81 9.75
C ASP A 66 1.20 -34.91 8.74
N THR A 67 2.02 -34.60 7.73
CA THR A 67 2.38 -35.54 6.66
C THR A 67 3.74 -36.18 6.84
N GLY A 68 4.59 -35.65 7.73
CA GLY A 68 5.98 -36.06 7.91
C GLY A 68 6.89 -35.68 6.73
N THR A 69 6.41 -34.80 5.83
CA THR A 69 7.15 -34.36 4.65
C THR A 69 7.06 -32.84 4.52
N GLU A 70 8.17 -32.18 4.25
CA GLU A 70 8.18 -30.76 3.94
C GLU A 70 7.35 -30.45 2.69
N ALA A 71 6.63 -29.32 2.69
CA ALA A 71 5.93 -28.84 1.51
C ALA A 71 6.94 -28.36 0.46
N ALA A 72 6.86 -28.89 -0.76
CA ALA A 72 7.74 -28.49 -1.86
C ALA A 72 7.25 -27.21 -2.55
N ASN A 73 5.95 -26.90 -2.47
CA ASN A 73 5.33 -25.76 -3.14
C ASN A 73 4.03 -25.32 -2.47
N PHE A 74 3.57 -24.10 -2.78
CA PHE A 74 2.30 -23.57 -2.25
C PHE A 74 1.05 -24.35 -2.74
N ALA A 75 1.15 -25.14 -3.82
CA ALA A 75 0.02 -25.92 -4.31
C ALA A 75 -0.26 -27.14 -3.43
N GLU A 76 0.77 -27.75 -2.84
CA GLU A 76 0.63 -28.81 -1.82
C GLU A 76 -0.05 -28.27 -0.56
N LEU A 77 0.36 -27.09 -0.09
CA LEU A 77 -0.29 -26.42 1.04
C LEU A 77 -1.75 -26.06 0.75
N LYS A 78 -2.07 -25.71 -0.50
CA LYS A 78 -3.46 -25.49 -0.94
C LYS A 78 -4.25 -26.80 -0.96
N ALA A 79 -3.69 -27.86 -1.55
CA ALA A 79 -4.34 -29.16 -1.67
C ALA A 79 -4.62 -29.78 -0.29
N GLY A 80 -3.72 -29.58 0.67
CA GLY A 80 -3.89 -29.97 2.06
C GLY A 80 -4.83 -29.06 2.88
N GLY A 81 -5.31 -27.96 2.30
CA GLY A 81 -6.24 -27.03 2.98
C GLY A 81 -5.57 -26.07 3.97
N TYR A 82 -4.24 -26.03 4.03
CA TYR A 82 -3.48 -25.14 4.92
C TYR A 82 -3.46 -23.68 4.42
N LEU A 83 -3.63 -23.45 3.11
CA LEU A 83 -3.72 -22.11 2.53
C LEU A 83 -5.00 -21.94 1.71
N SER A 84 -5.63 -20.77 1.86
CA SER A 84 -6.73 -20.33 0.98
C SER A 84 -6.23 -19.87 -0.39
N ASP A 85 -7.12 -19.85 -1.40
CA ASP A 85 -6.83 -19.36 -2.75
C ASP A 85 -6.19 -17.96 -2.78
N ASN A 86 -6.71 -17.07 -1.93
CA ASN A 86 -6.21 -15.71 -1.81
C ASN A 86 -4.79 -15.68 -1.23
N GLN A 87 -4.50 -16.51 -0.23
CA GLN A 87 -3.17 -16.60 0.37
C GLN A 87 -2.15 -17.19 -0.62
N VAL A 88 -2.54 -18.22 -1.38
CA VAL A 88 -1.67 -18.80 -2.42
C VAL A 88 -1.33 -17.77 -3.49
N THR A 89 -2.32 -16.99 -3.95
CA THR A 89 -2.09 -15.94 -4.95
C THR A 89 -1.17 -14.84 -4.43
N GLN A 90 -1.35 -14.42 -3.18
CA GLN A 90 -0.52 -13.39 -2.56
C GLN A 90 0.89 -13.91 -2.24
N ALA A 91 1.01 -15.15 -1.82
CA ALA A 91 2.29 -15.79 -1.48
C ALA A 91 3.10 -16.06 -2.75
N THR A 92 2.52 -16.66 -3.79
CA THR A 92 3.21 -16.94 -5.06
C THR A 92 3.75 -15.68 -5.74
N ALA A 93 3.07 -14.54 -5.56
CA ALA A 93 3.52 -13.26 -6.11
C ALA A 93 4.71 -12.64 -5.37
N LYS A 94 5.00 -13.04 -4.13
CA LYS A 94 5.95 -12.34 -3.24
C LYS A 94 6.92 -13.24 -2.47
N LEU A 95 6.67 -14.55 -2.43
CA LEU A 95 7.34 -15.53 -1.59
C LEU A 95 7.69 -16.79 -2.40
N THR A 96 8.72 -17.51 -1.98
CA THR A 96 9.09 -18.86 -2.44
C THR A 96 9.16 -19.82 -1.28
N ILE A 97 8.95 -21.11 -1.55
CA ILE A 97 9.22 -22.20 -0.61
C ILE A 97 10.39 -23.02 -1.16
N ALA A 98 11.39 -23.28 -0.32
CA ALA A 98 12.48 -24.20 -0.63
C ALA A 98 12.86 -24.98 0.63
N GLY A 99 12.67 -26.31 0.60
CA GLY A 99 13.01 -27.20 1.72
C GLY A 99 12.34 -26.80 3.03
N GLY A 100 11.00 -26.68 3.03
CA GLY A 100 10.22 -26.30 4.22
C GLY A 100 10.25 -24.80 4.57
N ASN A 101 11.22 -24.03 4.08
CA ASN A 101 11.37 -22.63 4.45
C ASN A 101 10.75 -21.66 3.44
N VAL A 102 9.97 -20.70 3.94
CA VAL A 102 9.36 -19.59 3.20
C VAL A 102 10.32 -18.41 3.19
N SER A 103 10.72 -17.97 1.99
CA SER A 103 11.58 -16.80 1.77
C SER A 103 10.90 -15.79 0.85
N LYS A 104 11.31 -14.52 0.95
CA LYS A 104 10.82 -13.48 0.05
C LYS A 104 11.50 -13.57 -1.31
N ILE A 105 10.75 -13.28 -2.36
CA ILE A 105 11.31 -12.95 -3.67
C ILE A 105 11.76 -11.49 -3.56
N GLU A 106 13.07 -11.24 -3.46
CA GLU A 106 13.61 -9.88 -3.53
C GLU A 106 13.48 -9.29 -4.95
#